data_AF-A0A4U1FKW6-F1
#
_entry.id   AF-A0A4U1FKW6-F1
#
_cell.length_a   1.000
_cell.length_b   1.000
_cell.length_c   1.000
_cell.angle_alpha   90.00
_cell.angle_beta   90.00
_cell.angle_gamma   90.00
#
_symmetry.space_group_name_H-M   'P 1'
#
loop_
_entity.id
_entity.type
_entity.pdbx_description
1 polymer ?
#
loop_
_entity_poly.entity_id
_entity_poly.type
_entity_poly.pdbx_seq_one_letter_code
_entity_poly.pdbx_strand_id
1 'polypeptide(L)'
;MTCIGREAAVLKMHPRSTGFTFRTARQSSSRLNNQSARADYVILGTRAQQLELICTDFCSFQYRAGLAEVIVRKTANTEHFSKVIPGLNDTAENLLSTIQLGLEVSPSMLFAVARILEGCSLLGGSPLTMLVPGALEFKWQCSLFVGGDDLSSGQTKVKSVLVDLLICSGHETTSIVRYNHLGNNDRQNLSTPPQFCSKEVCKSSVVDDTVHSNPTLY
;
A
#
# COMPACT_ATOMS: atom_id res chain seq x y z
N MET A 1 -24.90 -12.09 10.40
CA MET A 1 -25.43 -10.95 11.17
C MET A 1 -24.58 -10.81 12.43
N THR A 2 -23.85 -9.69 12.58
CA THR A 2 -22.99 -9.42 13.75
C THR A 2 -23.85 -9.26 15.00
N CYS A 3 -23.50 -9.94 16.10
CA CYS A 3 -24.25 -9.81 17.35
C CYS A 3 -23.72 -8.60 18.11
N ILE A 4 -24.61 -7.69 18.48
CA ILE A 4 -24.26 -6.52 19.29
C ILE A 4 -24.83 -6.76 20.69
N GLY A 5 -23.95 -6.93 21.67
CA GLY A 5 -24.30 -7.02 23.09
C GLY A 5 -23.89 -5.76 23.82
N ARG A 6 -24.53 -5.47 24.95
CA ARG A 6 -24.11 -4.39 25.85
C ARG A 6 -23.70 -5.02 27.18
N GLU A 7 -22.48 -4.74 27.62
CA GLU A 7 -21.97 -5.19 28.92
C GLU A 7 -21.48 -3.95 29.66
N ALA A 8 -22.22 -3.58 30.71
CA ALA A 8 -22.10 -2.26 31.36
C ALA A 8 -22.20 -1.10 30.36
N ALA A 9 -21.24 -0.16 30.39
CA ALA A 9 -21.21 1.00 29.49
C ALA A 9 -20.63 0.70 28.09
N VAL A 10 -20.22 -0.54 27.81
CA VAL A 10 -19.51 -0.92 26.59
C VAL A 10 -20.42 -1.71 25.65
N LEU A 11 -20.53 -1.24 24.39
CA LEU A 11 -21.08 -2.04 23.31
C LEU A 11 -20.04 -3.05 22.84
N LYS A 12 -20.35 -4.35 22.94
CA LYS A 12 -19.55 -5.45 22.41
C LYS A 12 -20.12 -5.90 21.07
N MET A 13 -19.32 -5.82 20.01
CA MET A 13 -19.62 -6.44 18.73
C MET A 13 -18.95 -7.81 18.65
N HIS A 14 -19.76 -8.87 18.53
CA HIS A 14 -19.32 -10.23 18.32
C HIS A 14 -19.64 -10.65 16.87
N PRO A 15 -18.65 -10.59 15.95
CA PRO A 15 -18.83 -11.13 14.60
C PRO A 15 -19.01 -12.65 14.68
N ARG A 16 -20.19 -13.16 14.29
CA ARG A 16 -20.51 -14.61 14.31
C ARG A 16 -19.85 -15.38 13.16
N SER A 17 -19.43 -14.69 12.11
CA SER A 17 -18.56 -15.19 11.06
C SER A 17 -17.93 -13.99 10.37
N THR A 18 -16.63 -14.04 10.10
CA THR A 18 -16.05 -13.20 9.05
C THR A 18 -16.39 -13.91 7.74
N GLY A 19 -17.41 -13.46 7.01
CA GLY A 19 -17.74 -13.96 5.67
C GLY A 19 -16.67 -13.63 4.61
N PHE A 20 -15.42 -13.48 5.03
CA PHE A 20 -14.28 -13.07 4.25
C PHE A 20 -13.28 -14.21 4.21
N THR A 21 -12.94 -14.64 3.00
CA THR A 21 -11.79 -15.51 2.76
C THR A 21 -10.64 -14.61 2.32
N PHE A 22 -9.64 -14.45 3.19
CA PHE A 22 -8.49 -13.58 2.93
C PHE A 22 -7.41 -14.36 2.20
N ARG A 23 -7.07 -14.04 0.95
CA ARG A 23 -5.93 -14.65 0.22
C ARG A 23 -4.69 -13.76 0.29
N THR A 24 -3.53 -14.34 0.59
CA THR A 24 -2.26 -13.60 0.67
C THR A 24 -1.39 -13.91 -0.54
N ALA A 25 -0.97 -12.90 -1.30
CA ALA A 25 0.14 -13.06 -2.24
C ALA A 25 1.47 -12.81 -1.51
N ARG A 26 2.48 -13.65 -1.76
CA ARG A 26 3.78 -13.58 -1.07
C ARG A 26 4.92 -13.31 -2.05
N GLN A 27 5.90 -12.50 -1.63
CA GLN A 27 7.18 -12.39 -2.32
C GLN A 27 8.06 -13.59 -1.95
N SER A 28 8.53 -14.33 -2.94
CA SER A 28 9.53 -15.37 -2.73
C SER A 28 10.86 -14.70 -2.37
N SER A 29 11.48 -15.17 -1.30
CA SER A 29 12.78 -14.75 -0.75
C SER A 29 12.78 -13.53 0.21
N SER A 30 12.87 -13.84 1.50
CA SER A 30 14.00 -13.37 2.32
C SER A 30 14.01 -14.13 3.65
N ARG A 31 15.21 -14.58 4.05
CA ARG A 31 15.48 -15.26 5.33
C ARG A 31 15.26 -14.36 6.57
N LEU A 32 14.94 -13.08 6.36
CA LEU A 32 14.75 -12.05 7.38
C LEU A 32 13.28 -11.65 7.58
N ASN A 33 12.35 -12.42 7.03
CA ASN A 33 10.93 -12.08 7.10
C ASN A 33 10.30 -12.55 8.42
N ASN A 34 10.16 -11.62 9.37
CA ASN A 34 9.46 -11.85 10.64
C ASN A 34 7.94 -12.04 10.51
N GLN A 35 7.41 -11.98 9.28
CA GLN A 35 6.01 -12.26 8.95
C GLN A 35 5.78 -13.70 8.47
N SER A 36 6.84 -14.53 8.37
CA SER A 36 6.75 -15.88 7.82
C SER A 36 5.78 -16.78 8.59
N ALA A 37 5.79 -16.72 9.92
CA ALA A 37 4.91 -17.50 10.79
C ALA A 37 3.42 -17.11 10.65
N ARG A 38 3.12 -15.92 10.12
CA ARG A 38 1.76 -15.44 9.88
C ARG A 38 1.23 -15.82 8.49
N ALA A 39 2.09 -16.23 7.57
CA ALA A 39 1.74 -16.49 6.17
C ALA A 39 1.27 -17.94 5.96
N ASP A 40 0.15 -18.31 6.58
CA ASP A 40 -0.48 -19.64 6.49
C ASP A 40 -1.50 -19.78 5.35
N TYR A 41 -1.92 -18.67 4.75
CA TYR A 41 -2.91 -18.65 3.67
C TYR A 41 -2.40 -17.90 2.43
N VAL A 42 -1.60 -18.59 1.62
CA VAL A 42 -0.85 -18.03 0.49
C VAL A 42 -1.36 -18.57 -0.86
N ILE A 43 -1.45 -17.70 -1.87
CA ILE A 43 -1.75 -18.12 -3.25
C ILE A 43 -0.53 -18.84 -3.84
N LEU A 44 -0.73 -20.10 -4.24
CA LEU A 44 0.30 -20.93 -4.86
C LEU A 44 0.34 -20.75 -6.39
N GLY A 45 1.38 -21.30 -7.03
CA GLY A 45 1.55 -21.24 -8.49
C GLY A 45 2.52 -20.17 -8.96
N THR A 46 2.62 -20.02 -10.28
CA THR A 46 3.43 -18.98 -10.94
C THR A 46 2.84 -17.59 -10.73
N ARG A 47 3.61 -16.54 -11.05
CA ARG A 47 3.13 -15.15 -10.99
C ARG A 47 1.91 -14.92 -11.90
N ALA A 48 1.89 -15.53 -13.07
CA ALA A 48 0.75 -15.51 -13.98
C ALA A 48 -0.50 -16.18 -13.36
N GLN A 49 -0.34 -17.37 -12.78
CA GLN A 49 -1.45 -18.07 -12.09
C GLN A 49 -1.98 -17.28 -10.89
N GLN A 50 -1.07 -16.65 -10.14
CA GLN A 50 -1.45 -15.76 -9.03
C GLN A 50 -2.23 -14.54 -9.53
N LEU A 51 -1.80 -13.92 -10.62
CA LEU A 51 -2.50 -12.78 -11.24
C LEU A 51 -3.91 -13.17 -11.67
N GLU A 52 -4.06 -14.27 -12.40
CA GLU A 52 -5.34 -14.79 -12.88
C GLU A 52 -6.32 -15.08 -11.72
N LEU A 53 -5.82 -15.64 -10.61
CA LEU A 53 -6.64 -15.88 -9.44
C LEU A 53 -7.12 -14.57 -8.79
N ILE A 54 -6.25 -13.57 -8.69
CA ILE A 54 -6.62 -12.26 -8.13
C ILE A 54 -7.67 -11.57 -9.01
N CYS A 55 -7.51 -11.61 -10.34
CA CYS A 55 -8.50 -11.14 -11.31
C CYS A 55 -9.84 -11.85 -11.12
N THR A 56 -9.83 -13.18 -11.02
CA THR A 56 -11.02 -14.00 -10.76
C THR A 56 -11.70 -13.60 -9.45
N ASP A 57 -10.92 -13.31 -8.41
CA ASP A 57 -11.46 -12.89 -7.11
C ASP A 57 -12.16 -11.53 -7.18
N PHE A 58 -11.62 -10.57 -7.94
CA PHE A 58 -12.27 -9.27 -8.17
C PHE A 58 -13.56 -9.42 -8.96
N CYS A 59 -13.53 -10.10 -10.10
CA CYS A 59 -14.71 -10.41 -10.91
C CYS A 59 -15.80 -11.12 -10.10
N SER A 60 -15.43 -12.17 -9.37
CA SER A 60 -16.36 -12.97 -8.57
C SER A 60 -16.93 -12.19 -7.40
N PHE A 61 -16.17 -11.26 -6.81
CA PHE A 61 -16.67 -10.36 -5.78
C PHE A 61 -17.68 -9.37 -6.36
N GLN A 62 -17.33 -8.70 -7.46
CA GLN A 62 -18.19 -7.73 -8.14
C GLN A 62 -19.54 -8.36 -8.54
N TYR A 63 -19.49 -9.53 -9.18
CA TYR A 63 -20.68 -10.25 -9.62
C TYR A 63 -21.56 -10.70 -8.45
N ARG A 64 -21.00 -11.38 -7.45
CA ARG A 64 -21.78 -11.89 -6.29
C ARG A 64 -22.39 -10.77 -5.45
N ALA A 65 -21.71 -9.63 -5.36
CA ALA A 65 -22.18 -8.48 -4.62
C ALA A 65 -23.10 -7.55 -5.45
N GLY A 66 -23.23 -7.77 -6.77
CA GLY A 66 -24.04 -6.94 -7.66
C GLY A 66 -23.55 -5.50 -7.76
N LEU A 67 -22.22 -5.29 -7.76
CA LEU A 67 -21.61 -3.96 -7.70
C LEU A 67 -21.31 -3.39 -9.08
N ALA A 68 -21.62 -2.12 -9.29
CA ALA A 68 -21.23 -1.39 -10.50
C ALA A 68 -19.74 -1.03 -10.51
N GLU A 69 -19.15 -0.80 -9.34
CA GLU A 69 -17.76 -0.37 -9.18
C GLU A 69 -17.09 -1.11 -8.02
N VAL A 70 -15.81 -1.40 -8.17
CA VAL A 70 -14.96 -1.98 -7.13
C VAL A 70 -13.74 -1.10 -6.92
N ILE A 71 -13.47 -0.78 -5.65
CA ILE A 71 -12.28 -0.06 -5.22
C ILE A 71 -11.41 -1.00 -4.41
N VAL A 72 -10.15 -1.16 -4.84
CA VAL A 72 -9.13 -1.95 -4.16
C VAL A 72 -8.37 -1.05 -3.20
N ARG A 73 -8.24 -1.44 -1.94
CA ARG A 73 -7.46 -0.70 -0.94
C ARG A 73 -6.28 -1.52 -0.43
N LYS A 74 -5.06 -0.98 -0.57
CA LYS A 74 -3.86 -1.58 0.02
C LYS A 74 -3.76 -1.15 1.49
N THR A 75 -3.96 -2.10 2.40
CA THR A 75 -3.70 -1.91 3.85
C THR A 75 -2.87 -3.06 4.43
N ALA A 76 -2.16 -3.79 3.56
CA ALA A 76 -1.24 -4.84 3.94
C ALA A 76 0.07 -4.26 4.50
N ASN A 77 0.94 -5.15 4.97
CA ASN A 77 2.28 -4.80 5.45
C ASN A 77 3.03 -3.94 4.41
N THR A 78 3.87 -3.04 4.91
CA THR A 78 4.73 -2.21 4.06
C THR A 78 5.77 -3.09 3.38
N GLU A 79 5.77 -3.09 2.05
CA GLU A 79 6.82 -3.68 1.23
C GLU A 79 8.01 -2.72 1.13
N HIS A 80 9.17 -3.21 0.69
CA HIS A 80 10.25 -2.34 0.27
C HIS A 80 9.96 -1.77 -1.13
N PHE A 81 10.57 -0.66 -1.49
CA PHE A 81 10.48 -0.12 -2.85
C PHE A 81 11.00 -1.11 -3.89
N SER A 82 10.19 -1.35 -4.93
CA SER A 82 10.62 -2.15 -6.07
C SER A 82 11.65 -1.37 -6.87
N LYS A 83 12.76 -2.02 -7.23
CA LYS A 83 13.74 -1.42 -8.14
C LYS A 83 13.10 -1.29 -9.52
N VAL A 84 13.25 -0.12 -10.16
CA VAL A 84 12.94 0.05 -11.58
C VAL A 84 14.08 -0.55 -12.39
N ILE A 85 13.77 -1.53 -13.23
CA ILE A 85 14.71 -2.27 -14.05
C ILE A 85 14.25 -2.17 -15.51
N PRO A 86 15.06 -1.57 -16.40
CA PRO A 86 14.77 -1.50 -17.82
C PRO A 86 14.52 -2.89 -18.42
N GLY A 87 13.50 -3.01 -19.27
CA GLY A 87 13.08 -4.28 -19.88
C GLY A 87 12.23 -5.18 -18.98
N LEU A 88 12.02 -4.84 -17.70
CA LEU A 88 11.20 -5.65 -16.78
C LEU A 88 9.95 -4.93 -16.28
N ASN A 89 10.09 -3.73 -15.73
CA ASN A 89 8.96 -3.01 -15.10
C ASN A 89 8.92 -1.51 -15.44
N ASP A 90 9.63 -1.15 -16.50
CA ASP A 90 9.72 0.19 -17.07
C ASP A 90 8.56 0.53 -18.01
N THR A 91 7.98 -0.44 -18.71
CA THR A 91 6.80 -0.26 -19.57
C THR A 91 5.66 -1.21 -19.19
N ALA A 92 4.44 -0.87 -19.60
CA ALA A 92 3.26 -1.71 -19.38
C ALA A 92 3.43 -3.13 -19.96
N GLU A 93 3.94 -3.20 -21.20
CA GLU A 93 4.20 -4.46 -21.90
C GLU A 93 5.27 -5.29 -21.19
N ASN A 94 6.39 -4.66 -20.81
CA ASN A 94 7.47 -5.36 -20.11
C ASN A 94 7.01 -5.89 -18.76
N LEU A 95 6.18 -5.14 -18.03
CA LEU A 95 5.63 -5.57 -16.74
C LEU A 95 4.72 -6.80 -16.90
N LEU A 96 3.83 -6.79 -17.89
CA LEU A 96 2.97 -7.93 -18.19
C LEU A 96 3.79 -9.16 -18.63
N SER A 97 4.76 -8.96 -19.52
CA SER A 97 5.68 -10.01 -19.97
C SER A 97 6.48 -10.62 -18.81
N THR A 98 6.99 -9.79 -17.90
CA THR A 98 7.71 -10.22 -16.69
C THR A 98 6.84 -11.12 -15.81
N ILE A 99 5.56 -10.79 -15.65
CA ILE A 99 4.61 -11.63 -14.90
C ILE A 99 4.38 -12.97 -15.61
N GLN A 100 4.20 -12.95 -16.93
CA GLN A 100 3.97 -14.16 -17.74
C GLN A 100 5.17 -15.11 -17.71
N LEU A 101 6.39 -14.56 -17.76
CA LEU A 101 7.64 -15.33 -17.65
C LEU A 101 7.91 -15.85 -16.23
N GLY A 102 7.10 -15.48 -15.24
CA GLY A 102 7.27 -15.90 -13.85
C GLY A 102 8.47 -15.26 -13.14
N LEU A 103 8.97 -14.15 -13.68
CA LEU A 103 10.08 -13.39 -13.09
C LEU A 103 9.62 -12.66 -11.81
N GLU A 104 10.58 -12.14 -11.04
CA GLU A 104 10.27 -11.55 -9.74
C GLU A 104 9.48 -10.25 -9.87
N VAL A 105 8.25 -10.27 -9.34
CA VAL A 105 7.43 -9.09 -9.09
C VAL A 105 6.91 -9.11 -7.65
N SER A 106 6.74 -7.94 -7.04
CA SER A 106 6.20 -7.83 -5.69
C SER A 106 4.70 -8.18 -5.68
N PRO A 107 4.16 -8.68 -4.54
CA PRO A 107 2.74 -8.92 -4.38
C PRO A 107 1.90 -7.68 -4.68
N SER A 108 2.32 -6.51 -4.20
CA SER A 108 1.63 -5.26 -4.49
C SER A 108 1.62 -4.94 -5.99
N MET A 109 2.69 -5.26 -6.76
CA MET A 109 2.67 -5.11 -8.21
C MET A 109 1.66 -6.06 -8.89
N LEU A 110 1.54 -7.31 -8.44
CA LEU A 110 0.51 -8.23 -8.94
C LEU A 110 -0.91 -7.69 -8.71
N PHE A 111 -1.21 -7.21 -7.50
CA PHE A 111 -2.50 -6.59 -7.20
C PHE A 111 -2.72 -5.30 -8.01
N ALA A 112 -1.66 -4.53 -8.27
CA ALA A 112 -1.73 -3.32 -9.10
C ALA A 112 -2.06 -3.64 -10.55
N VAL A 113 -1.50 -4.72 -11.11
CA VAL A 113 -1.80 -5.17 -12.48
C VAL A 113 -3.19 -5.80 -12.55
N ALA A 114 -3.56 -6.66 -11.60
CA ALA A 114 -4.88 -7.29 -11.56
C ALA A 114 -6.00 -6.24 -11.50
N ARG A 115 -5.88 -5.23 -10.64
CA ARG A 115 -6.90 -4.18 -10.55
C ARG A 115 -6.97 -3.34 -11.81
N ILE A 116 -5.87 -3.19 -12.56
CA ILE A 116 -5.91 -2.50 -13.86
C ILE A 116 -6.67 -3.32 -14.89
N LEU A 117 -6.38 -4.62 -14.98
CA LEU A 117 -7.05 -5.55 -15.88
C LEU A 117 -8.56 -5.62 -15.62
N GLU A 118 -8.96 -5.63 -14.35
CA GLU A 118 -10.37 -5.71 -13.94
C GLU A 118 -11.06 -4.34 -13.82
N GLY A 119 -10.46 -3.25 -14.29
CA GLY A 119 -11.10 -1.94 -14.28
C GLY A 119 -11.37 -1.36 -12.87
N CYS A 120 -10.61 -1.81 -11.86
CA CYS A 120 -10.79 -1.43 -10.47
C CYS A 120 -9.87 -0.27 -10.06
N SER A 121 -10.42 0.72 -9.36
CA SER A 121 -9.65 1.86 -8.82
C SER A 121 -8.83 1.45 -7.59
N LEU A 122 -7.69 2.11 -7.33
CA LEU A 122 -6.78 1.79 -6.22
C LEU A 122 -6.67 2.93 -5.19
N LEU A 123 -6.74 2.59 -3.91
CA LEU A 123 -6.37 3.47 -2.80
C LEU A 123 -5.22 2.86 -1.98
N GLY A 124 -4.08 3.56 -1.94
CA GLY A 124 -2.91 3.21 -1.16
C GLY A 124 -3.03 3.68 0.29
N GLY A 125 -3.00 2.73 1.23
CA GLY A 125 -2.93 3.02 2.67
C GLY A 125 -1.57 2.75 3.31
N SER A 126 -0.62 2.23 2.52
CA SER A 126 0.78 1.99 2.87
C SER A 126 1.61 2.42 1.66
N PRO A 127 2.92 2.70 1.82
CA PRO A 127 3.82 3.03 0.72
C PRO A 127 3.52 2.24 -0.58
N LEU A 128 3.21 2.94 -1.66
CA LEU A 128 2.78 2.52 -2.99
C LEU A 128 4.02 2.15 -3.81
N THR A 129 4.82 1.26 -3.24
CA THR A 129 6.02 0.65 -3.82
C THR A 129 5.78 -0.11 -5.13
N MET A 130 4.51 -0.22 -5.54
CA MET A 130 4.02 -0.90 -6.74
C MET A 130 3.85 0.02 -7.96
N LEU A 131 3.91 1.35 -7.79
CA LEU A 131 3.72 2.32 -8.88
C LEU A 131 5.02 2.56 -9.66
N VAL A 132 5.59 1.48 -10.17
CA VAL A 132 6.70 1.51 -11.13
C VAL A 132 6.22 2.10 -12.46
N PRO A 133 7.12 2.63 -13.32
CA PRO A 133 6.73 3.27 -14.58
C PRO A 133 5.79 2.42 -15.45
N GLY A 134 6.04 1.11 -15.57
CA GLY A 134 5.16 0.23 -16.33
C GLY A 134 3.75 0.10 -15.76
N ALA A 135 3.59 0.14 -14.43
CA ALA A 135 2.28 0.11 -13.78
C ALA A 135 1.52 1.45 -13.94
N LEU A 136 2.25 2.58 -13.95
CA LEU A 136 1.69 3.90 -14.20
C LEU A 136 1.22 4.04 -15.65
N GLU A 137 2.06 3.60 -16.60
CA GLU A 137 1.73 3.56 -18.02
C GLU A 137 0.47 2.72 -18.26
N PHE A 138 0.44 1.50 -17.71
CA PHE A 138 -0.72 0.61 -17.88
C PHE A 138 -1.99 1.22 -17.28
N LYS A 139 -1.87 1.87 -16.12
CA LYS A 139 -2.98 2.60 -15.50
C LYS A 139 -3.52 3.74 -16.38
N TRP A 140 -2.65 4.47 -17.08
CA TRP A 140 -3.08 5.55 -17.96
C TRP A 140 -3.82 5.03 -19.19
N GLN A 141 -3.34 3.92 -19.77
CA GLN A 141 -4.02 3.26 -20.90
C GLN A 141 -5.46 2.84 -20.53
N CYS A 142 -5.70 2.43 -19.29
CA CYS A 142 -7.02 2.00 -18.80
C CYS A 142 -7.84 3.13 -18.12
N SER A 143 -7.34 4.36 -18.05
CA SER A 143 -8.05 5.50 -17.43
C SER A 143 -8.56 5.28 -15.99
N LEU A 144 -7.80 4.56 -15.16
CA LEU A 144 -8.23 4.20 -13.79
C LEU A 144 -7.74 5.15 -12.71
N PHE A 145 -8.48 5.30 -11.61
CA PHE A 145 -8.03 6.12 -10.49
C PHE A 145 -7.02 5.39 -9.59
N VAL A 146 -6.03 6.16 -9.13
CA VAL A 146 -5.07 5.75 -8.10
C VAL A 146 -4.91 6.91 -7.12
N GLY A 147 -5.17 6.66 -5.84
CA GLY A 147 -4.96 7.61 -4.75
C GLY A 147 -4.01 7.05 -3.69
N GLY A 148 -3.22 7.91 -3.05
CA GLY A 148 -2.16 7.55 -2.09
C GLY A 148 -1.12 8.67 -2.01
N ASP A 149 0.01 8.51 -1.32
CA ASP A 149 0.59 7.30 -0.73
C ASP A 149 0.78 7.41 0.80
N ASP A 150 0.61 6.29 1.52
CA ASP A 150 0.65 6.16 3.00
C ASP A 150 -0.44 6.96 3.73
N LEU A 151 -1.05 6.38 4.78
CA LEU A 151 -2.09 7.07 5.53
C LEU A 151 -1.49 8.15 6.44
N SER A 152 -1.89 9.40 6.22
CA SER A 152 -1.60 10.50 7.15
C SER A 152 -2.60 10.53 8.32
N SER A 153 -2.32 9.73 9.36
CA SER A 153 -3.26 9.49 10.47
C SER A 153 -3.00 10.29 11.75
N GLY A 154 -1.74 10.57 12.08
CA GLY A 154 -1.36 11.14 13.39
C GLY A 154 -0.19 12.11 13.29
N GLN A 155 1.01 11.66 13.64
CA GLN A 155 2.20 12.53 13.72
C GLN A 155 2.50 13.27 12.42
N THR A 156 2.41 12.61 11.25
CA THR A 156 2.63 13.25 9.95
C THR A 156 1.61 14.35 9.67
N LYS A 157 0.34 14.14 10.04
CA LYS A 157 -0.74 15.13 9.90
C LYS A 157 -0.52 16.36 10.80
N VAL A 158 -0.05 16.14 12.03
CA VAL A 158 0.32 17.24 12.93
C VAL A 158 1.52 18.00 12.37
N LYS A 159 2.54 17.29 11.87
CA LYS A 159 3.73 17.91 11.29
C LYS A 159 3.37 18.82 10.11
N SER A 160 2.56 18.34 9.17
CA SER A 160 2.22 19.14 7.97
C SER A 160 1.54 20.46 8.35
N VAL A 161 0.60 20.43 9.29
CA VAL A 161 -0.10 21.64 9.75
C VAL A 161 0.82 22.57 10.55
N LEU A 162 1.65 22.01 11.45
CA LEU A 162 2.49 22.81 12.33
C LEU A 162 3.61 23.53 11.56
N VAL A 163 4.26 22.85 10.62
CA VAL A 163 5.36 23.43 9.83
C VAL A 163 4.85 24.51 8.89
N ASP A 164 3.70 24.27 8.24
CA ASP A 164 3.01 25.27 7.43
C ASP A 164 2.71 26.55 8.24
N LEU A 165 2.12 26.40 9.43
CA LEU A 165 1.86 27.51 10.33
C LEU A 165 3.12 28.31 10.70
N LEU A 166 4.22 27.62 11.04
CA LEU A 166 5.48 28.27 11.43
C LEU A 166 6.09 29.06 10.27
N ILE A 167 6.15 28.46 9.08
CA ILE A 167 6.72 29.13 7.89
C ILE A 167 5.83 30.32 7.47
N CYS A 168 4.50 30.15 7.48
CA CYS A 168 3.56 31.24 7.17
C CYS A 168 3.61 32.40 8.18
N SER A 169 4.02 32.13 9.43
CA SER A 169 4.22 33.17 10.45
C SER A 169 5.61 33.82 10.43
N GLY A 170 6.46 33.47 9.45
CA GLY A 170 7.79 34.05 9.29
C GLY A 170 8.86 33.39 10.16
N HIS A 171 8.61 32.18 10.68
CA HIS A 171 9.58 31.44 11.46
C HIS A 171 10.31 30.39 10.61
N GLU A 172 11.64 30.54 10.53
CA GLU A 172 12.51 29.55 9.91
C GLU A 172 12.59 28.29 10.78
N THR A 173 12.04 27.19 10.28
CA THR A 173 12.12 25.88 10.92
C THR A 173 13.41 25.18 10.50
N THR A 174 14.41 25.16 11.39
CA THR A 174 15.75 24.64 11.10
C THR A 174 15.96 23.16 11.48
N SER A 175 15.13 22.62 12.38
CA SER A 175 15.25 21.23 12.83
C SER A 175 13.90 20.61 13.18
N ILE A 176 13.67 19.40 12.67
CA ILE A 176 12.48 18.60 12.94
C ILE A 176 12.92 17.18 13.30
N VAL A 177 12.92 16.87 14.60
CA VAL A 177 13.28 15.53 15.10
C VAL A 177 12.01 14.74 15.42
N ARG A 178 11.95 13.50 14.95
CA ARG A 178 10.76 12.64 15.10
C ARG A 178 11.13 11.25 15.57
N TYR A 179 10.47 10.81 16.63
CA TYR A 179 10.55 9.45 17.14
C TYR A 179 9.16 8.81 17.14
N ASN A 180 9.10 7.52 16.79
CA ASN A 180 7.88 6.72 16.86
C ASN A 180 8.22 5.34 17.42
N HIS A 181 7.44 4.90 18.41
CA HIS A 181 7.45 3.54 18.93
C HIS A 181 6.01 3.02 18.99
N LEU A 182 5.80 1.78 18.59
CA LEU A 182 4.49 1.14 18.49
C LEU A 182 4.66 -0.35 18.84
N GLY A 183 3.62 -0.99 19.39
CA GLY A 183 3.68 -2.39 19.82
C GLY A 183 2.94 -3.38 18.91
N ASN A 184 2.47 -2.94 17.74
CA ASN A 184 1.62 -3.73 16.84
C ASN A 184 2.40 -4.37 15.68
N ASN A 185 1.70 -5.14 14.84
CA ASN A 185 2.30 -5.84 13.69
C ASN A 185 2.92 -4.88 12.65
N ASP A 186 2.39 -3.65 12.51
CA ASP A 186 3.00 -2.65 11.62
C ASP A 186 4.42 -2.34 12.09
N ARG A 187 4.64 -2.13 13.41
CA ARG A 187 6.00 -1.94 13.93
C ARG A 187 6.88 -3.16 13.76
N GLN A 188 6.33 -4.35 13.98
CA GLN A 188 7.08 -5.59 13.77
C GLN A 188 7.55 -5.69 12.31
N ASN A 189 6.68 -5.41 11.33
CA ASN A 189 7.08 -5.36 9.92
C ASN A 189 8.13 -4.26 9.64
N LEU A 190 8.02 -3.11 10.30
CA LEU A 190 8.95 -1.98 10.15
C LEU A 190 10.23 -2.11 11.00
N SER A 191 10.46 -3.24 11.66
CA SER A 191 11.71 -3.49 12.38
C SER A 191 12.85 -3.89 11.43
N THR A 192 12.53 -4.26 10.20
CA THR A 192 13.51 -4.57 9.15
C THR A 192 13.85 -3.31 8.35
N PRO A 193 15.14 -3.01 8.10
CA PRO A 193 15.56 -1.74 7.48
C PRO A 193 14.89 -1.42 6.13
N PRO A 194 14.76 -2.35 5.16
CA PRO A 194 14.18 -2.03 3.85
C PRO A 194 12.70 -1.56 3.92
N GLN A 195 11.92 -2.16 4.81
CA GLN A 195 10.53 -1.78 5.05
C GLN A 195 10.45 -0.44 5.78
N PHE A 196 11.36 -0.19 6.73
CA PHE A 196 11.44 1.09 7.42
C PHE A 196 11.73 2.24 6.44
N CYS A 197 12.72 2.08 5.55
CA CYS A 197 13.08 3.08 4.54
C CYS A 197 11.88 3.52 3.70
N SER A 198 10.98 2.60 3.36
CA SER A 198 9.79 2.93 2.56
C SER A 198 8.85 3.89 3.28
N LYS A 199 8.68 3.70 4.60
CA LYS A 199 7.84 4.58 5.43
C LYS A 199 8.55 5.87 5.83
N GLU A 200 9.88 5.83 5.93
CA GLU A 200 10.72 6.99 6.21
C GLU A 200 10.63 8.02 5.09
N VAL A 201 10.73 7.59 3.83
CA VAL A 201 10.61 8.48 2.66
C VAL A 201 9.26 9.21 2.66
N CYS A 202 8.14 8.48 2.71
CA CYS A 202 6.79 9.07 2.69
C CYS A 202 6.56 10.05 3.85
N LYS A 203 7.13 9.77 5.03
CA LYS A 203 6.95 10.63 6.20
C LYS A 203 7.86 11.85 6.17
N SER A 204 9.02 11.78 5.53
CA SER A 204 9.99 12.87 5.54
C SER A 204 9.62 13.97 4.56
N SER A 205 9.17 13.62 3.36
CA SER A 205 8.90 14.56 2.25
C SER A 205 7.73 15.52 2.44
N VAL A 206 6.86 15.29 3.44
CA VAL A 206 5.61 16.07 3.63
C VAL A 206 5.81 17.57 3.97
N VAL A 207 7.04 18.04 4.14
CA VAL A 207 7.35 19.45 4.42
C VAL A 207 8.18 20.10 3.31
N ASP A 208 8.56 19.33 2.29
CA ASP A 208 9.47 19.80 1.26
C ASP A 208 8.85 20.99 0.51
N ASP A 209 7.58 20.86 0.09
CA ASP A 209 6.83 21.92 -0.59
C ASP A 209 6.69 23.19 0.25
N THR A 210 6.44 23.03 1.55
CA THR A 210 6.28 24.13 2.50
C THR A 210 7.58 24.93 2.62
N VAL A 211 8.73 24.25 2.70
CA VAL A 211 10.06 24.88 2.73
C VAL A 211 10.34 25.61 1.42
N HIS A 212 10.09 24.98 0.27
CA HIS A 212 10.31 25.59 -1.04
C HIS A 212 9.38 26.79 -1.32
N SER A 213 8.27 26.91 -0.59
CA SER A 213 7.32 28.02 -0.78
C SER A 213 7.82 29.38 -0.30
N ASN A 214 8.85 29.42 0.56
CA ASN A 214 9.33 30.65 1.17
C ASN A 214 10.86 30.83 1.01
N PRO A 215 11.34 31.27 -0.16
CA PRO A 215 12.77 31.47 -0.43
C PRO A 215 13.38 32.68 0.29
N THR A 216 12.59 33.42 1.07
CA THR A 216 13.14 34.48 1.94
C THR A 216 13.63 33.90 3.27
N LEU A 217 13.01 32.81 3.74
CA LEU A 217 13.46 32.08 4.92
C LEU A 217 14.51 31.00 4.59
N TYR A 218 14.52 30.45 3.37
CA TYR A 218 15.36 29.32 2.95
C TYR A 218 16.10 29.55 1.64
#